data_AF-A0A7K9TJ95-F1
#
_entry.id   AF-A0A7K9TJ95-F1
#
_cell.length_a   1.000
_cell.length_b   1.000
_cell.length_c   1.000
_cell.angle_alpha   90.00
_cell.angle_beta   90.00
_cell.angle_gamma   90.00
#
_symmetry.space_group_name_H-M   'P 1'
#
loop_
_entity.id
_entity.type
_entity.pdbx_description
1 polymer ?
#
loop_
_entity_poly.entity_id
_entity_poly.type
_entity_poly.pdbx_seq_one_letter_code
_entity_poly.pdbx_strand_id
1 'polypeptide(L)'
;MRHWAPAWTEALKARAARYVLERSLGPFLEERLRLEQLSLDLRGGTGTLRDLRLCAPAVDEVLAGVGSPLELREGCIGSVTVTVPWTALGSESCGLRLTGLRLALGPRE
;
A
#
# COMPACT_ATOMS: atom_id res chain seq x y z
N MET A 1 27.69 21.66 -0.99
CA MET A 1 28.01 20.23 -0.77
C MET A 1 27.20 19.41 -1.77
N ARG A 2 27.88 18.61 -2.61
CA ARG A 2 27.29 17.86 -3.72
C ARG A 2 26.56 16.63 -3.16
N HIS A 3 25.23 16.65 -3.18
CA HIS A 3 24.41 15.48 -2.88
C HIS A 3 24.46 14.55 -4.08
N TRP A 4 25.35 13.57 -4.04
CA TRP A 4 25.31 12.44 -4.96
C TRP A 4 24.15 11.52 -4.52
N ALA A 5 22.91 11.95 -4.72
CA ALA A 5 21.83 10.99 -4.73
C ALA A 5 22.12 10.05 -5.92
N PRO A 6 22.17 8.73 -5.74
CA PRO A 6 22.18 7.84 -6.89
C PRO A 6 20.98 8.26 -7.75
N ALA A 7 21.21 8.57 -9.03
CA ALA A 7 20.14 8.79 -9.97
C ALA A 7 19.47 7.44 -10.22
N TRP A 8 18.74 6.95 -9.23
CA TRP A 8 17.95 5.73 -9.33
C TRP A 8 17.02 5.91 -10.53
N THR A 9 17.10 4.97 -11.46
CA THR A 9 16.23 5.01 -12.63
C THR A 9 14.78 4.98 -12.17
N GLU A 10 13.92 5.70 -12.89
CA GLU A 10 12.49 5.75 -12.59
C GLU A 10 11.86 4.34 -12.56
N ALA A 11 12.37 3.42 -13.38
CA ALA A 11 11.99 2.02 -13.37
C ALA A 11 12.34 1.29 -12.06
N LEU A 12 13.46 1.62 -11.42
CA LEU A 12 13.83 1.03 -10.14
C LEU A 12 13.02 1.63 -8.99
N LYS A 13 12.74 2.94 -9.05
CA LYS A 13 11.84 3.60 -8.09
C LYS A 13 10.45 2.97 -8.12
N ALA A 14 9.93 2.76 -9.32
CA ALA A 14 8.68 2.05 -9.58
C ALA A 14 8.66 0.66 -8.96
N ARG A 15 9.71 -0.13 -9.20
CA ARG A 15 9.81 -1.51 -8.72
C ARG A 15 9.87 -1.59 -7.19
N ALA A 16 10.64 -0.72 -6.54
CA ALA A 16 10.74 -0.74 -5.09
C ALA A 16 9.48 -0.18 -4.41
N ALA A 17 8.87 0.89 -4.95
CA ALA A 17 7.55 1.37 -4.49
C ALA A 17 6.49 0.25 -4.58
N ARG A 18 6.42 -0.42 -5.74
CA ARG A 18 5.57 -1.59 -5.95
C ARG A 18 5.86 -2.70 -4.95
N TYR A 19 7.13 -3.05 -4.75
CA TYR A 19 7.52 -4.11 -3.85
C TYR A 19 7.08 -3.83 -2.40
N VAL A 20 7.24 -2.59 -1.92
CA VAL A 20 6.76 -2.19 -0.60
C VAL A 20 5.24 -2.31 -0.52
N LEU A 21 4.51 -1.84 -1.54
CA LEU A 21 3.05 -1.95 -1.60
C LEU A 21 2.58 -3.40 -1.63
N GLU A 22 3.17 -4.26 -2.47
CA GLU A 22 2.85 -5.68 -2.54
C GLU A 22 3.19 -6.41 -1.25
N ARG A 23 4.31 -6.08 -0.60
CA ARG A 23 4.69 -6.71 0.66
C ARG A 23 3.78 -6.29 1.81
N SER A 24 3.38 -5.02 1.87
CA SER A 24 2.57 -4.48 2.97
C SER A 24 1.07 -4.73 2.80
N LEU A 25 0.56 -4.59 1.57
CA LEU A 25 -0.87 -4.69 1.28
C LEU A 25 -1.24 -5.91 0.45
N GLY A 26 -0.29 -6.62 -0.15
CA GLY A 26 -0.56 -7.78 -1.01
C GLY A 26 -1.48 -8.83 -0.38
N PRO A 27 -1.31 -9.23 0.90
CA PRO A 27 -2.22 -10.16 1.56
C PRO A 27 -3.65 -9.62 1.73
N PHE A 28 -3.78 -8.29 1.86
CA PHE A 28 -5.05 -7.62 2.14
C PHE A 28 -5.81 -7.22 0.87
N LEU A 29 -5.25 -7.41 -0.32
CA LEU A 29 -5.86 -6.99 -1.58
C LEU A 29 -6.44 -8.20 -2.33
N GLU A 30 -7.66 -8.07 -2.85
CA GLU A 30 -8.27 -9.12 -3.69
C GLU A 30 -7.53 -9.30 -5.01
N GLU A 31 -7.07 -8.18 -5.59
CA GLU A 31 -6.38 -8.16 -6.86
C GLU A 31 -4.87 -7.98 -6.66
N ARG A 32 -4.08 -8.75 -7.41
CA ARG A 32 -2.64 -8.51 -7.51
C ARG A 32 -2.42 -7.13 -8.11
N LEU A 33 -1.69 -6.28 -7.38
CA LEU A 33 -1.32 -4.94 -7.79
C LEU A 33 -0.72 -4.95 -9.20
N ARG A 34 -1.43 -4.33 -10.16
CA ARG A 34 -0.91 -4.16 -11.51
C ARG A 34 -0.03 -2.94 -11.57
N LEU A 35 1.10 -3.06 -12.27
CA LEU A 35 2.03 -1.94 -12.48
C LEU A 35 1.34 -0.77 -13.21
N GLU A 36 0.36 -1.08 -14.07
CA GLU A 36 -0.44 -0.10 -14.82
C GLU A 36 -1.30 0.80 -13.93
N GLN A 37 -1.72 0.31 -12.76
CA GLN A 37 -2.54 1.08 -11.81
C GLN A 37 -1.68 1.98 -10.91
N LEU A 38 -0.36 1.76 -10.89
CA LEU A 38 0.57 2.52 -10.07
C LEU A 38 0.91 3.83 -10.80
N SER A 39 0.29 4.92 -10.35
CA SER A 39 0.67 6.27 -10.76
C SER A 39 1.91 6.70 -9.99
N LEU A 40 3.03 6.81 -10.70
CA LEU A 40 4.31 7.22 -10.11
C LEU A 40 4.49 8.72 -10.25
N ASP A 41 4.62 9.42 -9.12
CA ASP A 41 5.09 10.79 -9.15
C ASP A 41 6.62 10.81 -9.07
N LEU A 42 7.23 10.90 -10.25
CA LEU A 42 8.67 10.87 -10.50
C LEU A 42 9.43 12.00 -9.77
N ARG A 43 8.71 13.07 -9.37
CA ARG A 43 9.32 14.23 -8.68
C ARG A 43 9.46 14.04 -7.18
N GLY A 44 8.51 13.34 -6.56
CA GLY A 44 8.49 13.11 -5.11
C GLY A 44 9.03 11.76 -4.68
N GLY A 45 9.21 10.82 -5.62
CA GLY A 45 9.54 9.43 -5.27
C GLY A 45 8.38 8.71 -4.61
N THR A 46 7.15 9.17 -4.86
CA THR A 46 5.92 8.60 -4.32
C THR A 46 5.21 7.77 -5.38
N GLY A 47 4.63 6.65 -4.95
CA GLY A 47 3.77 5.81 -5.79
C GLY A 47 2.35 5.84 -5.25
N THR A 48 1.38 6.19 -6.10
CA THR A 48 -0.03 6.21 -5.72
C THR A 48 -0.81 5.16 -6.49
N LEU A 49 -1.57 4.34 -5.78
CA LEU A 49 -2.59 3.45 -6.32
C LEU A 49 -3.97 3.99 -5.96
N ARG A 50 -4.96 3.69 -6.78
CA ARG A 50 -6.36 4.09 -6.56
C ARG A 50 -7.29 2.90 -6.74
N ASP A 51 -8.47 3.01 -6.14
CA ASP A 51 -9.58 2.08 -6.33
C ASP A 51 -9.21 0.62 -6.06
N LEU A 52 -8.70 0.36 -4.85
CA LEU A 52 -8.30 -0.97 -4.43
C LEU A 52 -9.40 -1.67 -3.64
N ARG A 53 -9.59 -2.97 -3.90
CA ARG A 53 -10.51 -3.82 -3.13
C ARG A 53 -9.76 -4.65 -2.10
N LEU A 54 -10.34 -4.73 -0.91
CA LEU A 54 -9.79 -5.47 0.21
C LEU A 54 -10.31 -6.90 0.23
N CYS A 55 -9.40 -7.83 0.51
CA CYS A 55 -9.68 -9.24 0.68
C CYS A 55 -10.32 -9.47 2.05
N ALA A 56 -11.60 -9.85 2.08
CA ALA A 56 -12.33 -10.15 3.31
C ALA A 56 -11.63 -11.19 4.21
N PRO A 57 -11.16 -12.34 3.71
CA PRO A 57 -10.43 -13.33 4.52
C PRO A 57 -9.24 -12.75 5.31
N ALA A 58 -8.44 -11.88 4.67
CA ALA A 58 -7.25 -11.32 5.30
C ALA A 58 -7.60 -10.31 6.41
N VAL A 59 -8.66 -9.54 6.23
CA VAL A 59 -9.14 -8.60 7.25
C VAL A 59 -9.83 -9.35 8.39
N ASP A 60 -10.57 -10.41 8.08
CA ASP A 60 -11.23 -11.26 9.07
C ASP A 60 -10.23 -11.98 9.97
N GLU A 61 -9.08 -12.44 9.44
CA GLU A 61 -7.98 -12.96 10.25
C GLU A 61 -7.45 -11.93 11.26
N VAL A 62 -7.31 -10.68 10.83
CA VAL A 62 -6.91 -9.58 11.73
C VAL A 62 -7.98 -9.33 12.79
N LEU A 63 -9.25 -9.25 12.41
CA LEU A 63 -10.38 -9.04 13.34
C LEU A 63 -10.50 -10.18 14.36
N ALA A 64 -10.34 -11.43 13.91
CA ALA A 64 -10.33 -12.61 14.76
C ALA A 64 -9.14 -12.58 15.74
N GLY A 65 -7.97 -12.11 15.31
CA GLY A 65 -6.81 -11.90 16.19
C GLY A 65 -7.06 -10.91 17.33
N VAL A 66 -7.99 -9.96 17.15
CA VAL A 66 -8.42 -9.01 18.19
C VAL A 66 -9.65 -9.50 18.97
N GLY A 67 -10.16 -10.69 18.67
CA GLY A 67 -11.35 -11.26 19.32
C GLY A 67 -12.67 -10.58 18.93
N SER A 68 -12.72 -9.91 17.77
CA SER A 68 -13.92 -9.22 17.30
C SER A 68 -14.91 -10.20 16.67
N PRO A 69 -16.22 -10.17 17.03
CA PRO A 69 -17.26 -11.02 16.43
C PRO A 69 -17.78 -10.45 15.09
N LEU A 70 -16.92 -9.74 14.35
CA LEU A 70 -17.29 -9.05 13.12
C LEU A 70 -16.57 -9.68 11.91
N GLU A 71 -17.27 -9.74 10.80
CA GLU A 71 -16.74 -10.16 9.49
C GLU A 71 -16.81 -8.98 8.51
N LEU A 72 -15.81 -8.87 7.64
CA LEU A 72 -15.79 -7.93 6.54
C LEU A 72 -16.75 -8.40 5.45
N ARG A 73 -17.80 -7.61 5.21
CA ARG A 73 -18.73 -7.83 4.10
C ARG A 73 -18.23 -7.18 2.81
N GLU A 74 -17.69 -5.97 2.93
CA GLU A 74 -17.13 -5.22 1.80
C GLU A 74 -16.00 -4.31 2.30
N GLY A 75 -14.90 -4.24 1.56
CA GLY A 75 -13.81 -3.32 1.87
C GLY A 75 -13.24 -2.69 0.62
N CYS A 76 -13.11 -1.36 0.64
CA CYS A 76 -12.47 -0.63 -0.44
C CYS A 76 -11.54 0.46 0.10
N ILE A 77 -10.49 0.73 -0.66
CA ILE A 77 -9.54 1.80 -0.40
C ILE A 77 -9.56 2.73 -1.61
N GLY A 78 -9.90 4.00 -1.35
CA GLY A 78 -9.89 5.03 -2.40
C GLY A 78 -8.50 5.24 -3.00
N SER A 79 -7.47 5.44 -2.17
CA SER A 79 -6.10 5.51 -2.64
C SER A 79 -5.06 5.10 -1.61
N VAL A 80 -3.92 4.63 -2.10
CA VAL A 80 -2.74 4.30 -1.31
C VAL A 80 -1.56 5.04 -1.87
N THR A 81 -0.87 5.81 -1.04
CA THR A 81 0.37 6.49 -1.41
C THR A 81 1.53 5.90 -0.62
N VAL A 82 2.52 5.36 -1.32
CA VAL A 82 3.80 4.96 -0.74
C VAL A 82 4.81 6.09 -0.93
N THR A 83 5.53 6.40 0.13
CA THR A 83 6.62 7.39 0.14
C THR A 83 7.90 6.66 0.46
N VAL A 84 8.80 6.57 -0.53
CA VAL A 84 10.11 5.95 -0.35
C VAL A 84 11.16 7.06 -0.27
N PRO A 85 11.87 7.23 0.86
CA PRO A 85 12.88 8.27 1.01
C PRO A 85 14.17 7.88 0.28
N TRP A 86 14.19 8.01 -1.06
CA TRP A 86 15.32 7.60 -1.93
C TRP A 86 16.67 8.22 -1.53
N THR A 87 16.65 9.41 -0.94
CA THR A 87 17.82 10.17 -0.49
C THR A 87 18.36 9.73 0.86
N ALA A 88 17.57 8.97 1.63
CA ALA A 88 17.87 8.54 2.99
C ALA A 88 17.51 7.07 3.22
N LEU A 89 17.59 6.24 2.18
CA LEU A 89 17.37 4.78 2.24
C LEU A 89 18.36 4.18 3.26
N GLY A 90 17.87 3.90 4.47
CA GLY A 90 18.66 3.39 5.60
C GLY A 90 18.63 4.25 6.86
N SER A 91 18.28 5.54 6.74
CA SER A 91 18.10 6.45 7.88
C SER A 91 16.63 6.75 8.15
N GLU A 92 15.78 6.73 7.12
CA GLU A 92 14.34 6.98 7.22
C GLU A 92 13.53 5.75 6.80
N SER A 93 12.39 5.54 7.48
CA SER A 93 11.46 4.47 7.16
C SER A 93 10.61 4.81 5.93
N CYS A 94 10.24 3.79 5.16
CA CYS A 94 9.24 3.97 4.10
C CYS A 94 7.89 4.28 4.73
N GLY A 95 7.22 5.32 4.22
CA GLY A 95 5.89 5.72 4.65
C GLY A 95 4.81 5.12 3.75
N LEU A 96 3.70 4.69 4.35
CA LEU A 96 2.55 4.18 3.60
C LEU A 96 1.30 4.90 4.11
N ARG A 97 0.60 5.58 3.22
CA ARG A 97 -0.58 6.39 3.53
C ARG A 97 -1.78 5.83 2.78
N LEU A 98 -2.76 5.35 3.52
CA LEU A 98 -4.06 4.92 3.01
C LEU A 98 -5.04 6.10 3.11
N THR A 99 -5.86 6.32 2.09
CA THR A 99 -6.89 7.38 2.07
C THR A 99 -8.19 6.84 1.51
N GLY A 100 -9.32 7.22 2.13
CA GLY A 100 -10.64 6.75 1.70
C GLY A 100 -10.86 5.26 1.96
N LEU A 101 -10.31 4.74 3.06
CA LEU A 101 -10.62 3.39 3.54
C LEU A 101 -12.09 3.33 3.95
N ARG A 102 -12.84 2.39 3.38
CA ARG A 102 -14.22 2.08 3.77
C ARG A 102 -14.33 0.59 4.03
N LEU A 103 -14.89 0.25 5.18
CA LEU A 103 -15.12 -1.13 5.61
C LEU A 103 -16.59 -1.25 6.00
N ALA A 104 -17.28 -2.19 5.39
CA ALA A 104 -18.61 -2.62 5.80
C ALA A 104 -18.44 -3.91 6.62
N LEU A 105 -18.69 -3.81 7.92
CA LEU A 105 -18.61 -4.93 8.85
C LEU A 105 -20.01 -5.44 9.17
N GLY A 106 -20.15 -6.76 9.28
CA GLY A 106 -21.37 -7.40 9.77
C GLY A 106 -21.07 -8.32 10.96
N PRO A 107 -22.07 -8.67 11.76
CA PRO A 107 -21.92 -9.69 12.79
C PRO A 107 -21.55 -11.04 12.15
N ARG A 108 -20.71 -11.79 12.86
CA ARG A 108 -20.37 -13.18 12.59
C ARG A 108 -21.44 -14.07 13.24
N GLU A 109 -22.21 -14.79 12.44
CA GLU A 109 -23.18 -15.80 12.93
C GLU A 109 -22.49 -17.14 13.25
#